data_AF-A0A553PCL6-F1
#
_entry.id   AF-A0A553PCL6-F1
#
_cell.length_a   1.000
_cell.length_b   1.000
_cell.length_c   1.000
_cell.angle_alpha   90.00
_cell.angle_beta   90.00
_cell.angle_gamma   90.00
#
_symmetry.space_group_name_H-M   'P 1'
#
loop_
_entity.id
_entity.type
_entity.pdbx_description
1 polymer ?
#
loop_
_entity_poly.entity_id
_entity_poly.type
_entity_poly.pdbx_seq_one_letter_code
_entity_poly.pdbx_strand_id
1 'polypeptide(L)'
;MSLATIGAMYTGAIISSAFLLKKPSTAYLPSGWTPPPVTGTSGLNVNTSTVMKTPQFWLLFTTSTLLATGGMGLMSVAKPMIGEVFTSSMPGLVTAAFASSYLMAMAGGNLAGRLGWAAVSDKIGRRATFNVFTLGAVPIFASLPYTITQVVSNPDGPLAPV
;
A
#
# COMPACT_ATOMS: atom_id res chain seq x y z
N MET A 1 23.64 -16.85 -5.42
CA MET A 1 23.95 -15.87 -6.50
C MET A 1 22.78 -14.95 -6.79
N SER A 2 21.57 -15.47 -7.06
CA SER A 2 20.37 -14.65 -7.35
C SER A 2 20.03 -13.56 -6.32
N LEU A 3 20.10 -13.87 -5.01
CA LEU A 3 19.81 -12.89 -3.95
C LEU A 3 20.80 -11.71 -3.95
N ALA A 4 22.09 -12.00 -4.18
CA ALA A 4 23.11 -10.96 -4.28
C ALA A 4 22.91 -10.08 -5.52
N THR A 5 22.52 -10.68 -6.66
CA THR A 5 22.22 -9.94 -7.89
C THR A 5 21.04 -8.99 -7.70
N ILE A 6 19.93 -9.45 -7.13
CA ILE A 6 18.74 -8.62 -6.88
C ILE A 6 19.08 -7.53 -5.84
N GLY A 7 19.83 -7.86 -4.80
CA GLY A 7 20.29 -6.89 -3.79
C GLY A 7 21.17 -5.79 -4.38
N ALA A 8 22.12 -6.14 -5.26
CA ALA A 8 22.96 -5.18 -5.96
C ALA A 8 22.14 -4.26 -6.88
N MET A 9 21.21 -4.84 -7.66
CA MET A 9 20.29 -4.06 -8.52
C MET A 9 19.44 -3.09 -7.71
N TYR A 10 18.85 -3.54 -6.60
CA TYR A 10 18.01 -2.71 -5.74
C TYR A 10 18.81 -1.56 -5.10
N THR A 11 20.02 -1.86 -4.61
CA THR A 11 20.91 -0.85 -4.04
C THR A 11 21.30 0.21 -5.07
N GLY A 12 21.66 -0.22 -6.28
CA GLY A 12 21.97 0.69 -7.39
C GLY A 12 20.80 1.59 -7.77
N ALA A 13 19.57 1.04 -7.81
CA ALA A 13 18.37 1.79 -8.10
C ALA A 13 18.06 2.87 -7.03
N ILE A 14 18.21 2.53 -5.75
CA ILE A 14 17.99 3.49 -4.64
C ILE A 14 19.01 4.63 -4.71
N ILE A 15 20.30 4.31 -4.84
CA ILE A 15 21.37 5.31 -4.90
C ILE A 15 21.14 6.26 -6.08
N SER A 16 20.82 5.71 -7.25
CA SER A 16 20.51 6.51 -8.46
C SER A 16 19.31 7.42 -8.23
N SER A 17 18.26 6.92 -7.57
CA SER A 17 17.06 7.71 -7.26
C SER A 17 17.32 8.83 -6.25
N ALA A 18 18.21 8.60 -5.28
CA ALA A 18 18.58 9.60 -4.27
C ALA A 18 19.22 10.85 -4.91
N PHE A 19 19.99 10.68 -5.98
CA PHE A 19 20.60 11.79 -6.72
C PHE A 19 19.59 12.64 -7.49
N LEU A 20 18.36 12.15 -7.73
CA LEU A 20 17.30 12.92 -8.39
C LEU A 20 16.55 13.87 -7.43
N LEU A 21 16.66 13.67 -6.11
CA LEU A 21 15.95 14.45 -5.11
C LEU A 21 16.71 15.75 -4.78
N LYS A 22 16.23 16.87 -5.32
CA LYS A 22 16.72 18.22 -4.95
C LYS A 22 15.80 18.85 -3.91
N LYS A 23 16.37 19.31 -2.79
CA LYS A 23 15.61 20.06 -1.79
C LYS A 23 15.12 21.38 -2.42
N PRO A 24 13.81 21.70 -2.36
CA PRO A 24 13.32 23.00 -2.80
C PRO A 24 13.92 24.12 -1.92
N SER A 25 14.16 25.30 -2.51
CA SER A 25 14.63 26.45 -1.74
C SER A 25 13.57 26.89 -0.72
N THR A 26 14.01 27.45 0.39
CA THR A 26 13.14 27.88 1.51
C THR A 26 12.09 28.92 1.14
N ALA A 27 12.21 29.56 -0.03
CA ALA A 27 11.28 30.55 -0.56
C ALA A 27 10.67 30.15 -1.92
N TYR A 28 10.68 28.86 -2.29
CA TYR A 28 10.10 28.42 -3.56
C TYR A 28 8.57 28.58 -3.55
N LEU A 29 8.08 29.51 -4.38
CA LEU A 29 6.68 29.65 -4.74
C LEU A 29 6.57 29.38 -6.25
N PRO A 30 5.77 28.39 -6.70
CA PRO A 30 5.55 28.16 -8.12
C PRO A 30 4.98 29.41 -8.78
N SER A 31 5.36 29.69 -10.04
CA SER A 31 4.85 30.88 -10.76
C SER A 31 3.32 30.84 -10.84
N GLY A 32 2.65 31.87 -10.32
CA GLY A 32 1.19 31.97 -10.31
C GLY A 32 0.49 31.25 -9.14
N TRP A 33 1.23 30.69 -8.18
CA TRP A 33 0.64 30.08 -6.99
C TRP A 33 0.54 31.10 -5.85
N THR A 34 -0.68 31.57 -5.57
CA THR A 34 -0.99 32.32 -4.36
C THR A 34 -1.34 31.34 -3.24
N PRO A 35 -0.60 31.30 -2.13
CA PRO A 35 -0.91 30.40 -1.02
C PRO A 35 -2.34 30.68 -0.52
N PRO A 36 -3.21 29.64 -0.44
CA PRO A 36 -4.53 29.82 0.14
C PRO A 36 -4.40 30.29 1.60
N PRO A 37 -5.38 31.07 2.12
CA PRO A 37 -5.41 31.45 3.52
C PRO A 37 -5.30 30.20 4.38
N VAL A 38 -4.35 30.17 5.32
CA VAL A 38 -4.16 29.08 6.26
C VAL A 38 -5.38 29.04 7.20
N THR A 39 -6.45 28.36 6.78
CA THR A 39 -7.69 28.16 7.55
C THR A 39 -7.63 26.94 8.49
N GLY A 40 -6.43 26.57 8.92
CA GLY A 40 -6.21 25.49 9.87
C GLY A 40 -4.98 25.75 10.73
N THR A 41 -4.94 25.12 11.91
CA THR A 41 -3.82 25.07 12.87
C THR A 41 -2.56 24.38 12.33
N SER A 42 -2.38 24.34 11.01
CA SER A 42 -1.30 23.70 10.25
C SER A 42 0.07 24.38 10.42
N GLY A 43 0.15 25.46 11.20
CA GLY A 43 1.35 26.25 11.44
C GLY A 43 2.00 26.08 12.82
N LEU A 44 1.43 25.29 13.73
CA LEU A 44 2.07 25.03 15.01
C LEU A 44 3.16 23.96 14.79
N ASN A 45 4.41 24.40 14.64
CA ASN A 45 5.57 23.53 14.76
C ASN A 45 5.63 22.99 16.20
N VAL A 46 4.90 21.90 16.45
CA VAL A 46 4.92 21.23 17.76
C VAL A 46 6.24 20.48 17.87
N ASN A 47 6.98 20.77 18.92
CA ASN A 47 8.25 20.10 19.18
C ASN A 47 8.02 18.57 19.29
N THR A 48 8.90 17.77 18.67
CA THR A 48 8.80 16.30 18.65
C THR A 48 8.65 15.73 20.07
N SER A 49 9.33 16.33 21.05
CA SER A 49 9.24 15.92 22.46
C SER A 49 7.83 16.08 23.07
N THR A 50 7.04 17.01 22.55
CA THR A 50 5.63 17.21 22.94
C THR A 50 4.72 16.24 22.20
N VAL A 51 4.94 16.00 20.90
CA VAL A 51 4.13 15.08 20.09
C VAL A 51 4.20 13.65 20.64
N MET A 52 5.39 13.18 21.02
CA MET A 52 5.60 11.83 21.56
C MET A 52 4.90 11.59 22.91
N LYS A 53 4.56 12.66 23.63
CA LYS A 53 3.82 12.59 24.91
C LYS A 53 2.30 12.52 24.71
N THR A 54 1.81 12.80 23.51
CA THR A 54 0.37 12.77 23.23
C THR A 54 -0.10 11.33 22.96
N PRO A 55 -1.22 10.88 23.55
CA PRO A 55 -1.76 9.55 23.27
C PRO A 55 -2.21 9.39 21.81
N GLN A 56 -2.62 10.49 21.17
CA GLN A 56 -3.04 10.51 19.77
C GLN A 56 -1.91 10.07 18.82
N PHE A 57 -0.67 10.44 19.11
CA PHE A 57 0.49 9.98 18.34
C PHE A 57 0.60 8.46 18.38
N TRP A 58 0.55 7.86 19.57
CA TRP A 58 0.71 6.41 19.74
C TRP A 58 -0.45 5.63 19.12
N LEU A 59 -1.68 6.13 19.20
CA LEU A 59 -2.83 5.51 18.54
C LEU A 59 -2.65 5.48 17.01
N LEU A 60 -2.31 6.63 16.42
CA LEU A 60 -2.09 6.72 14.97
C LEU A 60 -0.87 5.91 14.52
N PHE A 61 0.22 5.98 15.28
CA PHE A 61 1.45 5.24 15.00
C PHE A 61 1.20 3.73 15.02
N THR A 62 0.51 3.25 16.05
CA THR A 62 0.18 1.83 16.21
C THR A 62 -0.70 1.36 15.06
N THR A 63 -1.81 2.03 14.78
CA THR A 63 -2.69 1.68 13.65
C THR A 63 -1.95 1.71 12.32
N SER A 64 -1.14 2.74 12.06
CA SER A 64 -0.36 2.83 10.81
C SER A 64 0.67 1.70 10.68
N THR A 65 1.35 1.36 11.77
CA THR A 65 2.40 0.34 11.77
C THR A 65 1.80 -1.05 11.63
N LEU A 66 0.71 -1.35 12.33
CA LEU A 66 -0.03 -2.61 12.17
C LEU A 66 -0.57 -2.77 10.75
N LEU A 67 -1.16 -1.71 10.18
CA LEU A 67 -1.68 -1.76 8.81
C LEU A 67 -0.55 -1.98 7.79
N ALA A 68 0.56 -1.24 7.91
CA ALA A 68 1.70 -1.38 7.01
C ALA A 68 2.37 -2.76 7.14
N THR A 69 2.55 -3.25 8.36
CA THR A 69 3.18 -4.55 8.65
C THR A 69 2.30 -5.69 8.15
N GLY A 70 1.00 -5.68 8.45
CA GLY A 70 0.06 -6.68 7.96
C GLY A 70 -0.02 -6.69 6.43
N GLY A 71 -0.07 -5.50 5.81
CA GLY A 71 -0.08 -5.36 4.35
C GLY A 71 1.18 -5.95 3.70
N MET A 72 2.37 -5.59 4.19
CA MET A 72 3.64 -6.13 3.66
C MET A 72 3.80 -7.63 3.96
N GLY A 73 3.30 -8.08 5.11
CA GLY A 73 3.27 -9.49 5.50
C GLY A 73 2.48 -10.32 4.47
N LEU A 74 1.26 -9.89 4.13
CA LEU A 74 0.44 -10.55 3.11
C LEU A 74 1.10 -10.54 1.72
N MET A 75 1.77 -9.45 1.33
CA MET A 75 2.46 -9.39 0.04
C MET A 75 3.64 -10.36 -0.03
N SER A 76 4.31 -10.63 1.10
CA SER A 76 5.46 -11.53 1.13
C SER A 76 5.10 -12.99 0.86
N VAL A 77 3.88 -13.41 1.23
CA VAL A 77 3.37 -14.79 1.04
C VAL A 77 2.36 -14.90 -0.11
N ALA A 78 2.14 -13.83 -0.87
CA ALA A 78 1.13 -13.80 -1.94
C ALA A 78 1.30 -14.91 -3.00
N LYS A 79 2.54 -15.15 -3.44
CA LYS A 79 2.86 -16.15 -4.47
C LYS A 79 2.59 -17.60 -4.01
N PRO A 80 3.07 -18.06 -2.84
CA PRO A 80 2.71 -19.40 -2.36
C PRO A 80 1.21 -19.52 -2.02
N MET A 81 0.57 -18.48 -1.49
CA MET A 81 -0.86 -18.55 -1.14
C MET A 81 -1.77 -18.81 -2.34
N ILE A 82 -1.55 -18.14 -3.48
CA ILE A 82 -2.38 -18.39 -4.68
C ILE A 82 -2.18 -19.83 -5.20
N GLY A 83 -0.96 -20.35 -5.07
CA GLY A 83 -0.64 -21.73 -5.40
C GLY A 83 -1.42 -22.71 -4.52
N GLU A 84 -1.27 -22.61 -3.21
CA GLU A 84 -1.87 -23.56 -2.27
C GLU A 84 -3.41 -23.57 -2.30
N VAL A 85 -4.04 -22.40 -2.43
CA VAL A 85 -5.50 -22.28 -2.38
C VAL A 85 -6.16 -22.75 -3.68
N PHE A 86 -5.58 -22.45 -4.85
CA PHE A 86 -6.25 -22.64 -6.12
C PHE A 86 -5.71 -23.80 -6.97
N THR A 87 -4.55 -24.40 -6.64
CA THR A 87 -4.00 -25.53 -7.40
C THR A 87 -4.94 -26.73 -7.41
N SER A 88 -5.64 -27.00 -6.31
CA SER A 88 -6.55 -28.15 -6.19
C SER A 88 -7.82 -28.01 -7.07
N SER A 89 -8.31 -26.79 -7.27
CA SER A 89 -9.52 -26.54 -8.06
C SER A 89 -9.23 -26.15 -9.52
N MET A 90 -8.09 -25.52 -9.80
CA MET A 90 -7.73 -24.96 -11.11
C MET A 90 -6.26 -25.22 -11.49
N PRO A 91 -5.83 -26.50 -11.59
CA PRO A 91 -4.42 -26.86 -11.80
C PRO A 91 -3.86 -26.38 -13.14
N GLY A 92 -4.71 -26.15 -14.16
CA GLY A 92 -4.29 -25.66 -15.48
C GLY A 92 -4.01 -24.16 -15.55
N LEU A 93 -4.61 -23.37 -14.66
CA LEU A 93 -4.52 -21.90 -14.67
C LEU A 93 -3.48 -21.37 -13.68
N VAL A 94 -3.33 -22.06 -12.54
CA VAL A 94 -2.40 -21.68 -11.46
C VAL A 94 -1.00 -22.23 -11.75
N THR A 95 -0.35 -21.67 -12.77
CA THR A 95 1.04 -22.00 -13.11
C THR A 95 2.03 -21.12 -12.35
N ALA A 96 3.30 -21.54 -12.28
CA ALA A 96 4.37 -20.73 -11.70
C ALA A 96 4.54 -19.36 -12.41
N ALA A 97 4.24 -19.30 -13.70
CA ALA A 97 4.21 -18.08 -14.49
C ALA A 97 3.06 -17.17 -14.03
N PHE A 98 1.84 -17.70 -13.91
CA PHE A 98 0.66 -16.97 -13.42
C PHE A 98 0.88 -16.40 -12.01
N ALA A 99 1.41 -17.21 -11.08
CA ALA A 99 1.68 -16.76 -9.71
C ALA A 99 2.72 -15.61 -9.67
N SER A 100 3.66 -15.60 -10.63
CA SER A 100 4.66 -14.53 -10.75
C SER A 100 4.06 -13.26 -11.38
N SER A 101 3.18 -13.38 -12.38
CA SER A 101 2.46 -12.22 -12.94
C SER A 101 1.46 -11.63 -11.94
N TYR A 102 0.81 -12.46 -11.11
CA TYR A 102 -0.03 -12.00 -10.01
C TYR A 102 0.75 -11.16 -9.01
N LEU A 103 1.93 -11.63 -8.59
CA LEU A 103 2.79 -10.87 -7.68
C LEU A 103 3.25 -9.53 -8.30
N MET A 104 3.57 -9.53 -9.60
CA MET A 104 3.94 -8.31 -10.32
C MET A 104 2.76 -7.32 -10.41
N ALA A 105 1.54 -7.82 -10.67
CA ALA A 105 0.33 -7.01 -10.68
C ALA A 105 0.04 -6.41 -9.28
N MET A 106 0.23 -7.19 -8.20
CA MET A 106 0.10 -6.70 -6.83
C MET A 106 1.12 -5.60 -6.51
N ALA A 107 2.37 -5.72 -6.97
CA ALA A 107 3.37 -4.67 -6.82
C ALA A 107 3.00 -3.39 -7.60
N GLY A 108 2.52 -3.54 -8.84
CA GLY A 108 2.00 -2.42 -9.64
C GLY A 108 0.80 -1.74 -8.98
N GLY A 109 -0.14 -2.52 -8.45
CA GLY A 109 -1.28 -2.03 -7.68
C GLY A 109 -0.85 -1.29 -6.41
N ASN A 110 0.20 -1.75 -5.71
CA ASN A 110 0.75 -1.04 -4.55
C ASN A 110 1.30 0.33 -4.95
N LEU A 111 2.04 0.42 -6.06
CA LEU A 111 2.57 1.69 -6.57
C LEU A 111 1.44 2.64 -6.97
N ALA A 112 0.47 2.16 -7.76
CA ALA A 112 -0.69 2.93 -8.17
C ALA A 112 -1.50 3.41 -6.95
N GLY A 113 -1.68 2.54 -5.97
CA GLY A 113 -2.33 2.85 -4.70
C GLY A 113 -1.65 3.98 -3.96
N ARG A 114 -0.30 4.02 -3.91
CA ARG A 114 0.44 5.12 -3.28
C ARG A 114 0.16 6.47 -3.95
N LEU A 115 0.14 6.50 -5.28
CA LEU A 115 -0.13 7.73 -6.05
C LEU A 115 -1.60 8.17 -5.92
N GLY A 116 -2.53 7.21 -6.04
CA GLY A 116 -3.96 7.46 -5.91
C GLY A 116 -4.32 7.93 -4.51
N TRP A 117 -3.86 7.22 -3.48
CA TRP A 117 -4.16 7.61 -2.09
C TRP A 117 -3.45 8.89 -1.66
N ALA A 118 -2.28 9.24 -2.21
CA ALA A 118 -1.70 10.55 -1.98
C ALA A 118 -2.70 11.65 -2.38
N ALA A 119 -3.19 11.60 -3.63
CA ALA A 119 -4.14 12.59 -4.14
C ALA A 119 -5.50 12.59 -3.43
N VAL A 120 -6.03 11.41 -3.08
CA VAL A 120 -7.32 11.30 -2.37
C VAL A 120 -7.18 11.79 -0.93
N SER A 121 -6.09 11.44 -0.23
CA SER A 121 -5.86 11.83 1.17
C SER A 121 -5.73 13.34 1.35
N ASP A 122 -5.13 14.02 0.37
CA ASP A 122 -5.02 15.49 0.36
C ASP A 122 -6.39 16.18 0.24
N LYS A 123 -7.37 15.51 -0.40
CA LYS A 123 -8.74 16.04 -0.57
C LYS A 123 -9.67 15.74 0.60
N ILE A 124 -9.62 14.52 1.16
CA ILE A 124 -10.55 14.10 2.22
C ILE A 124 -10.04 14.40 3.64
N GLY A 125 -8.75 14.70 3.78
CA GLY A 125 -8.11 14.99 5.06
C GLY A 125 -7.64 13.75 5.82
N ARG A 126 -6.66 13.95 6.72
CA ARG A 126 -5.94 12.86 7.42
C ARG A 126 -6.85 12.00 8.31
N ARG A 127 -7.75 12.61 9.08
CA ARG A 127 -8.65 11.87 9.99
C ARG A 127 -9.59 10.94 9.23
N ALA A 128 -10.20 11.42 8.14
CA ALA A 128 -11.08 10.60 7.30
C ALA A 128 -10.30 9.47 6.63
N THR A 129 -9.09 9.74 6.16
CA THR A 129 -8.21 8.74 5.52
C THR A 129 -7.93 7.55 6.46
N PHE A 130 -7.58 7.80 7.73
CA PHE A 130 -7.36 6.72 8.71
C PHE A 130 -8.63 5.90 8.99
N ASN A 131 -9.79 6.56 9.06
CA ASN A 131 -11.06 5.87 9.25
C ASN A 131 -11.39 4.97 8.05
N VAL A 132 -11.18 5.44 6.83
CA VAL A 132 -11.42 4.64 5.61
C VAL A 132 -10.51 3.42 5.56
N PHE A 133 -9.22 3.57 5.86
CA PHE A 133 -8.30 2.43 5.87
C PHE A 133 -8.64 1.40 6.94
N THR A 134 -9.04 1.86 8.13
CA THR A 134 -9.31 0.95 9.26
C THR A 134 -10.67 0.27 9.11
N LEU A 135 -11.73 1.04 8.85
CA LEU A 135 -13.09 0.53 8.78
C LEU A 135 -13.40 -0.14 7.44
N GLY A 136 -12.81 0.35 6.35
CA GLY A 136 -12.98 -0.25 5.02
C GLY A 136 -12.25 -1.58 4.86
N ALA A 137 -11.16 -1.80 5.59
CA ALA A 137 -10.43 -3.08 5.56
C ALA A 137 -11.28 -4.24 6.11
N VAL A 138 -12.09 -4.00 7.15
CA VAL A 138 -12.90 -5.04 7.82
C VAL A 138 -13.86 -5.77 6.86
N PRO A 139 -14.76 -5.10 6.11
CA PRO A 139 -15.66 -5.79 5.19
C PRO A 139 -14.92 -6.46 4.04
N ILE A 140 -13.81 -5.87 3.57
CA ILE A 140 -12.99 -6.46 2.50
C ILE A 140 -12.42 -7.79 2.97
N PHE A 141 -11.75 -7.81 4.13
CA PHE A 141 -11.19 -9.06 4.67
C PHE A 141 -12.27 -10.08 5.05
N ALA A 142 -13.43 -9.64 5.55
CA ALA A 142 -14.55 -10.52 5.85
C ALA A 142 -15.16 -11.17 4.58
N SER A 143 -15.11 -10.47 3.44
CA SER A 143 -15.62 -10.98 2.16
C SER A 143 -14.68 -12.00 1.48
N LEU A 144 -13.38 -11.98 1.78
CA LEU A 144 -12.38 -12.88 1.18
C LEU A 144 -12.74 -14.37 1.30
N PRO A 145 -13.01 -14.95 2.48
CA PRO A 145 -13.30 -16.38 2.58
C PRO A 145 -14.54 -16.78 1.77
N TYR A 146 -15.54 -15.92 1.73
CA TYR A 146 -16.74 -16.13 0.93
C TYR A 146 -16.41 -16.18 -0.56
N THR A 147 -15.69 -15.17 -1.08
CA THR A 147 -15.31 -15.13 -2.50
C THR A 147 -14.40 -16.29 -2.91
N ILE A 148 -13.43 -16.66 -2.08
CA ILE A 148 -12.54 -17.81 -2.32
C ILE A 148 -13.37 -19.10 -2.40
N THR A 149 -14.28 -19.32 -1.46
CA THR A 149 -15.12 -20.52 -1.45
C THR A 149 -16.00 -20.62 -2.70
N GLN A 150 -16.55 -19.50 -3.19
CA GLN A 150 -17.35 -19.49 -4.42
C GLN A 150 -16.53 -19.89 -5.64
N VAL A 151 -15.31 -19.36 -5.77
CA VAL A 151 -14.42 -19.65 -6.92
C VAL A 151 -13.89 -21.09 -6.86
N VAL A 152 -13.60 -21.59 -5.66
CA VAL A 152 -13.10 -22.95 -5.43
C VAL A 152 -14.18 -24.02 -5.64
N SER A 153 -15.43 -23.74 -5.26
CA SER A 153 -16.55 -24.70 -5.35
C SER A 153 -17.27 -24.70 -6.69
N ASN A 154 -17.19 -23.62 -7.47
CA ASN A 154 -17.80 -23.53 -8.80
C ASN A 154 -16.78 -22.99 -9.84
N PRO A 155 -15.89 -23.84 -10.36
CA PRO A 155 -14.79 -23.43 -11.24
C PRO A 155 -15.20 -22.90 -12.60
N ASP A 156 -16.47 -23.07 -13.01
CA ASP A 156 -17.04 -22.59 -14.27
C ASP A 156 -18.10 -21.47 -14.06
N GLY A 157 -18.22 -20.96 -12.83
CA GLY A 157 -19.18 -19.91 -12.48
C GLY A 157 -18.83 -18.53 -13.04
N PRO A 158 -19.73 -17.53 -12.94
CA PRO A 158 -19.50 -16.17 -13.44
C PRO A 158 -18.36 -15.40 -12.74
N LEU A 159 -17.81 -15.95 -11.66
CA LEU A 159 -16.64 -15.42 -10.94
C LEU A 159 -15.36 -16.22 -11.23
N ALA A 160 -15.44 -17.27 -12.05
CA ALA A 160 -14.29 -18.03 -12.49
C ALA A 160 -13.45 -17.18 -13.47
N PRO A 161 -12.12 -17.24 -13.37
CA PRO A 161 -11.27 -16.67 -14.40
C PRO A 161 -11.43 -17.50 -15.68
N VAL A 162 -12.07 -16.92 -16.70
CA VAL A 162 -12.10 -17.44 -18.07
C VAL A 162 -10.70 -17.53 -18.68
#